data_AF-A0AAV1GSR6-F1
#
_entry.id   AF-A0AAV1GSR6-F1
#
_cell.length_a   1.000
_cell.length_b   1.000
_cell.length_c   1.000
_cell.angle_alpha   90.00
_cell.angle_beta   90.00
_cell.angle_gamma   90.00
#
_symmetry.space_group_name_H-M   'P 1'
#
loop_
_entity.id
_entity.type
_entity.pdbx_description
1 polymer ?
#
loop_
_entity_poly.entity_id
_entity_poly.type
_entity_poly.pdbx_seq_one_letter_code
_entity_poly.pdbx_strand_id
1 'polypeptide(L)'
;MLYMQGELSEREKRERLEAQREKQKDLIFQLKTQLDDLERFAYQEGSYDSLPQSVVMERQKVIIDELIKKLDVNLNEDIGNLSPEELRQRVDAAIAQIVNPARVKEQLVDQLKTQIRDLEMFINFIQDEVGNPLLSDAGHSQQKQAAGADSRTPGVKKKVDPEQAQKMRETGLQLIQKALAVLQIFAASQFGCGPGHVPQSMWPQETSGQDYGPLLQKLEAAVDKVRVLGSCRQPALEHVVNYTSNTSLGPRDELTSAVRKELSIALKDLLAHGLFAPSQTMSLVLAPISCLLPYRPATQNMHPWELFVKFYHSKNGKAFVESPARQLSQSFSLTVGGGPVTVTPKQSLLWAIHTVLKEHGRYKRGPDTEFKALVCMALNEQRLVSWLNLLCKSGTLIHPHYQSWSYMAQTGFEGALRILGRISHLKFNLPVDLAVRQLKNIKDAF
;
A
#
# COMPACT_ATOMS: atom_id res chain seq x y z
N MET A 1 57.26 20.11 -43.42
CA MET A 1 56.90 18.69 -43.69
C MET A 1 56.41 17.95 -42.45
N LEU A 2 57.07 18.04 -41.28
CA LEU A 2 56.67 17.29 -40.07
C LEU A 2 55.31 17.69 -39.46
N TYR A 3 54.91 18.97 -39.53
CA TYR A 3 53.60 19.41 -39.04
C TYR A 3 52.41 18.88 -39.86
N MET A 4 52.57 18.79 -41.19
CA MET A 4 51.54 18.24 -42.09
C MET A 4 51.32 16.74 -41.84
N GLN A 5 52.36 16.02 -41.42
CA GLN A 5 52.31 14.57 -41.19
C GLN A 5 51.61 14.20 -39.88
N GLY A 6 51.68 15.08 -38.86
CA GLY A 6 50.93 14.95 -37.61
C GLY A 6 49.43 15.22 -37.78
N GLU A 7 49.05 16.22 -38.57
CA GLU A 7 47.64 16.51 -38.86
C GLU A 7 46.96 15.42 -39.70
N LEU A 8 47.68 14.83 -40.67
CA LEU A 8 47.21 13.68 -41.44
C LEU A 8 46.95 12.46 -40.54
N SER A 9 47.82 12.19 -39.56
CA SER A 9 47.65 11.07 -38.61
C SER A 9 46.46 11.27 -37.65
N GLU A 10 46.23 12.50 -37.17
CA GLU A 10 45.07 12.81 -36.32
C GLU A 10 43.75 12.79 -37.10
N ARG A 11 43.77 13.16 -38.39
CA ARG A 11 42.60 13.05 -39.28
C ARG A 11 42.23 11.60 -39.54
N GLU A 12 43.20 10.74 -39.86
CA GLU A 12 42.97 9.30 -40.05
C GLU A 12 42.43 8.62 -38.78
N LYS A 13 42.88 9.02 -37.59
CA LYS A 13 42.35 8.50 -36.32
C LYS A 13 40.88 8.91 -36.13
N ARG A 14 40.52 10.15 -36.45
CA ARG A 14 39.11 10.61 -36.39
C ARG A 14 38.23 9.85 -37.39
N GLU A 15 38.71 9.66 -38.62
CA GLU A 15 37.98 8.91 -39.64
C GLU A 15 37.77 7.45 -39.24
N ARG A 16 38.76 6.80 -38.59
CA ARG A 16 38.60 5.44 -38.04
C ARG A 16 37.59 5.39 -36.89
N LEU A 17 37.58 6.39 -36.00
CA LEU A 17 36.62 6.49 -34.91
C LEU A 17 35.19 6.73 -35.43
N GLU A 18 35.03 7.55 -36.46
CA GLU A 18 33.76 7.80 -37.13
C GLU A 18 33.27 6.56 -37.88
N ALA A 19 34.14 5.85 -38.60
CA ALA A 19 33.80 4.60 -39.25
C ALA A 19 33.40 3.50 -38.24
N GLN A 20 34.04 3.46 -37.07
CA GLN A 20 33.65 2.55 -35.99
C GLN A 20 32.30 2.95 -35.39
N ARG A 21 32.01 4.25 -35.26
CA ARG A 21 30.73 4.77 -34.79
C ARG A 21 29.60 4.46 -35.77
N GLU A 22 29.82 4.60 -37.07
CA GLU A 22 28.85 4.23 -38.10
C GLU A 22 28.56 2.72 -38.08
N LYS A 23 29.60 1.87 -37.98
CA LYS A 23 29.40 0.42 -37.81
C LYS A 23 28.61 0.07 -36.54
N GLN A 24 28.84 0.80 -35.45
CA GLN A 24 28.05 0.63 -34.22
C GLN A 24 26.59 1.07 -34.42
N LYS A 25 26.34 2.18 -35.12
CA LYS A 25 24.98 2.63 -35.46
C LYS A 25 24.26 1.61 -36.34
N ASP A 26 24.93 1.08 -37.36
CA ASP A 26 24.38 0.05 -38.25
C ASP A 26 24.01 -1.22 -37.48
N LEU A 27 24.88 -1.67 -36.56
CA LEU A 27 24.60 -2.81 -35.71
C LEU A 27 23.40 -2.56 -34.79
N ILE A 28 23.32 -1.36 -34.19
CA ILE A 28 22.16 -0.96 -33.37
C ILE A 28 20.88 -0.94 -34.21
N PHE A 29 20.96 -0.46 -35.44
CA PHE A 29 19.82 -0.44 -36.36
C PHE A 29 19.35 -1.86 -36.67
N GLN A 30 20.26 -2.76 -37.04
CA GLN A 30 19.95 -4.17 -37.30
C GLN A 30 19.32 -4.85 -36.07
N LEU A 31 19.88 -4.65 -34.88
CA LEU A 31 19.33 -5.19 -33.63
C LEU A 31 17.94 -4.64 -33.32
N LYS A 32 17.68 -3.36 -33.60
CA LYS A 32 16.35 -2.76 -33.45
C LYS A 32 15.34 -3.38 -34.41
N THR A 33 15.72 -3.60 -35.66
CA THR A 33 14.85 -4.26 -36.66
C THR A 33 14.54 -5.69 -36.23
N GLN A 34 15.54 -6.46 -35.80
CA GLN A 34 15.33 -7.83 -35.31
C GLN A 34 14.44 -7.89 -34.07
N LEU A 35 14.56 -6.91 -33.18
CA LEU A 35 13.69 -6.81 -32.01
C LEU A 35 12.25 -6.48 -32.40
N ASP A 36 12.05 -5.56 -33.34
CA ASP A 36 10.71 -5.20 -33.84
C ASP A 36 10.04 -6.39 -34.55
N ASP A 37 10.80 -7.16 -35.33
CA ASP A 37 10.30 -8.39 -35.99
C ASP A 37 9.89 -9.46 -34.95
N LEU A 38 10.68 -9.63 -33.89
CA LEU A 38 10.37 -10.56 -32.80
C LEU A 38 9.13 -10.12 -32.00
N GLU A 39 9.00 -8.83 -31.70
CA GLU A 39 7.84 -8.28 -31.01
C GLU A 39 6.56 -8.45 -31.83
N ARG A 40 6.62 -8.18 -33.14
CA ARG A 40 5.50 -8.40 -34.06
C ARG A 40 5.12 -9.87 -34.13
N PHE A 41 6.10 -10.77 -34.20
CA PHE A 41 5.85 -12.21 -34.23
C PHE A 41 5.20 -12.69 -32.93
N ALA A 42 5.76 -12.33 -31.77
CA ALA A 42 5.23 -12.72 -30.47
C ALA A 42 3.82 -12.17 -30.20
N TYR A 43 3.50 -10.99 -30.73
CA TYR A 43 2.16 -10.39 -30.68
C TYR A 43 1.17 -11.14 -31.59
N GLN A 44 1.57 -11.49 -32.82
CA GLN A 44 0.73 -12.26 -33.76
C GLN A 44 0.43 -13.68 -33.26
N GLU A 45 1.40 -14.30 -32.57
CA GLU A 45 1.26 -15.63 -31.99
C GLU A 45 0.47 -15.64 -30.65
N GLY A 46 0.06 -14.46 -30.15
CA GLY A 46 -0.73 -14.32 -28.92
C GLY A 46 0.04 -14.61 -27.64
N SER A 47 1.37 -14.77 -27.71
CA SER A 47 2.25 -15.01 -26.56
C SER A 47 2.72 -13.72 -25.88
N TYR A 48 2.48 -12.56 -26.50
CA TYR A 48 2.83 -11.24 -26.01
C TYR A 48 1.60 -10.33 -25.96
N ASP A 49 1.20 -9.92 -24.75
CA ASP A 49 -0.08 -9.25 -24.46
C ASP A 49 -0.04 -7.72 -24.66
N SER A 50 1.06 -7.17 -25.18
CA SER A 50 1.25 -5.74 -25.41
C SER A 50 1.59 -5.43 -26.86
N LEU A 51 1.06 -4.31 -27.38
CA LEU A 51 1.31 -3.87 -28.76
C LEU A 51 2.83 -3.68 -29.01
N PRO A 52 3.34 -4.04 -30.21
CA PRO A 52 4.73 -3.81 -30.59
C PRO A 52 5.16 -2.36 -30.40
N GLN A 53 6.40 -2.15 -29.96
CA GLN A 53 6.89 -0.85 -29.56
C GLN A 53 6.91 0.15 -30.73
N SER A 54 7.12 -0.31 -31.97
CA SER A 54 6.98 0.50 -33.19
C SER A 54 5.59 1.11 -33.35
N VAL A 55 4.53 0.33 -33.14
CA VAL A 55 3.13 0.78 -33.26
C VAL A 55 2.77 1.77 -32.14
N VAL A 56 3.28 1.55 -30.93
CA VAL A 56 3.08 2.47 -29.80
C VAL A 56 3.78 3.81 -30.06
N MET A 57 5.01 3.78 -30.55
CA MET A 57 5.77 4.99 -30.91
C MET A 57 5.11 5.76 -32.06
N GLU A 58 4.58 5.06 -33.06
CA GLU A 58 3.82 5.68 -34.15
C GLU A 58 2.54 6.33 -33.63
N ARG A 59 1.80 5.67 -32.74
CA ARG A 59 0.62 6.26 -32.10
C ARG A 59 0.97 7.48 -31.24
N GLN A 60 2.04 7.42 -30.46
CA GLN A 60 2.52 8.56 -29.69
C GLN A 60 2.95 9.72 -30.59
N LYS A 61 3.61 9.42 -31.71
CA LYS A 61 3.99 10.42 -32.72
C LYS A 61 2.77 11.13 -33.30
N VAL A 62 1.74 10.39 -33.70
CA VAL A 62 0.49 10.97 -34.22
C VAL A 62 -0.19 11.86 -33.18
N ILE A 63 -0.24 11.44 -31.91
CA ILE A 63 -0.81 12.24 -30.82
C ILE A 63 0.01 13.53 -30.60
N ILE A 64 1.34 13.44 -30.65
CA ILE A 64 2.23 14.60 -30.53
C ILE A 64 2.02 15.55 -31.72
N ASP A 65 1.97 15.03 -32.95
CA ASP A 65 1.74 15.84 -34.16
C ASP A 65 0.36 16.53 -34.12
N GLU A 66 -0.67 15.85 -33.62
CA GLU A 66 -2.01 16.43 -33.43
C GLU A 66 -2.03 17.48 -32.30
N LEU A 67 -1.28 17.26 -31.21
CA LEU A 67 -1.11 18.22 -30.13
C LEU A 67 -0.35 19.47 -30.61
N ILE A 68 0.73 19.30 -31.37
CA ILE A 68 1.51 20.40 -31.98
C ILE A 68 0.58 21.23 -32.88
N LYS A 69 -0.23 20.57 -33.72
CA LYS A 69 -1.21 21.22 -34.58
C LYS A 69 -2.31 21.97 -33.81
N LYS A 70 -2.77 21.43 -32.67
CA LYS A 70 -3.82 22.05 -31.85
C LYS A 70 -3.32 23.14 -30.90
N LEU A 71 -2.06 23.08 -30.49
CA LEU A 71 -1.43 24.09 -29.65
C LEU A 71 -0.84 25.27 -30.45
N ASP A 72 -0.91 25.24 -31.80
CA ASP A 72 -0.35 26.25 -32.72
C ASP A 72 1.08 26.68 -32.34
N VAL A 73 1.85 25.73 -31.82
CA VAL A 73 3.23 26.00 -31.43
C VAL A 73 4.04 25.95 -32.71
N ASN A 74 4.43 27.10 -33.24
CA ASN A 74 5.43 27.21 -34.30
C ASN A 74 6.73 26.53 -33.82
N LEU A 75 6.85 25.23 -34.07
CA LEU A 75 7.96 24.37 -33.65
C LEU A 75 8.83 23.93 -34.83
N ASN A 76 8.63 24.51 -36.02
CA ASN A 76 9.38 24.09 -37.20
C ASN A 76 10.85 24.51 -37.20
N GLU A 77 11.30 25.43 -36.34
CA GLU A 77 12.68 25.95 -36.42
C GLU A 77 13.61 25.54 -35.27
N ASP A 78 13.14 25.06 -34.11
CA ASP A 78 14.01 24.99 -32.92
C ASP A 78 13.98 23.68 -32.10
N ILE A 79 13.38 22.57 -32.55
CA ILE A 79 13.34 21.32 -31.74
C ILE A 79 14.75 20.74 -31.48
N GLY A 80 15.72 21.02 -32.36
CA GLY A 80 17.10 20.52 -32.22
C GLY A 80 17.98 21.32 -31.24
N ASN A 81 17.59 22.55 -30.89
CA ASN A 81 18.45 23.49 -30.15
C ASN A 81 17.93 23.84 -28.75
N LEU A 82 16.72 23.39 -28.39
CA LEU A 82 16.09 23.74 -27.12
C LEU A 82 16.34 22.68 -26.05
N SER A 83 16.58 23.15 -24.83
CA SER A 83 16.65 22.28 -23.65
C SER A 83 15.25 21.72 -23.30
N PRO A 84 15.16 20.53 -22.69
CA PRO A 84 13.88 19.91 -22.34
C PRO A 84 13.06 20.77 -21.36
N GLU A 85 13.72 21.61 -20.57
CA GLU A 85 13.08 22.56 -19.66
C GLU A 85 12.40 23.72 -20.41
N GLU A 86 13.02 24.26 -21.46
CA GLU A 86 12.45 25.34 -22.28
C GLU A 86 11.26 24.87 -23.10
N LEU A 87 11.33 23.64 -23.64
CA LEU A 87 10.22 23.02 -24.33
C LEU A 87 9.02 22.83 -23.39
N ARG A 88 9.28 22.34 -22.16
CA ARG A 88 8.27 22.17 -21.13
C ARG A 88 7.62 23.50 -20.75
N GLN A 89 8.41 24.55 -20.60
CA GLN A 89 7.89 25.87 -20.24
C GLN A 89 7.00 26.48 -21.34
N ARG A 90 7.35 26.28 -22.62
CA ARG A 90 6.51 26.74 -23.75
C ARG A 90 5.21 25.95 -23.87
N VAL A 91 5.27 24.64 -23.65
CA VAL A 91 4.07 23.78 -23.61
C VAL A 91 3.17 24.17 -22.43
N ASP A 92 3.72 24.37 -21.24
CA ASP A 92 2.97 24.78 -20.04
C ASP A 92 2.32 26.17 -20.24
N ALA A 93 3.01 27.11 -20.89
CA ALA A 93 2.46 28.44 -21.19
C ALA A 93 1.30 28.39 -22.20
N ALA A 94 1.42 27.56 -23.24
CA ALA A 94 0.36 27.38 -24.23
C ALA A 94 -0.86 26.65 -23.63
N ILE A 95 -0.65 25.65 -22.77
CA ILE A 95 -1.72 24.99 -22.00
C ILE A 95 -2.42 26.00 -21.08
N ALA A 96 -1.66 26.87 -20.41
CA ALA A 96 -2.24 27.89 -19.53
C ALA A 96 -3.16 28.86 -20.31
N GLN A 97 -2.80 29.26 -21.53
CA GLN A 97 -3.67 30.08 -22.38
C GLN A 97 -4.98 29.38 -22.80
N ILE A 98 -4.98 28.07 -22.93
CA ILE A 98 -6.18 27.28 -23.26
C ILE A 98 -7.09 27.12 -22.04
N VAL A 99 -6.53 26.96 -20.84
CA VAL A 99 -7.29 26.67 -19.61
C VAL A 99 -7.84 27.95 -18.95
N ASN A 100 -7.16 29.09 -19.08
CA ASN A 100 -7.58 30.34 -18.44
C ASN A 100 -8.99 30.82 -18.88
N PRO A 101 -9.36 30.81 -20.18
CA PRO A 101 -10.70 31.18 -20.64
C PRO A 101 -11.81 30.25 -20.12
N ALA A 102 -11.51 28.96 -19.88
CA ALA A 102 -12.46 28.01 -19.33
C ALA A 102 -12.74 28.28 -17.85
N ARG A 103 -11.70 28.60 -17.07
CA ARG A 103 -11.84 28.95 -15.64
C ARG A 103 -12.60 30.25 -15.44
N VAL A 104 -12.39 31.25 -16.30
CA VAL A 104 -13.15 32.52 -16.23
C VAL A 104 -14.62 32.30 -16.56
N LYS A 105 -14.95 31.44 -17.56
CA LYS A 105 -16.35 31.07 -17.85
C LYS A 105 -17.01 30.35 -16.68
N GLU A 106 -16.30 29.44 -16.02
CA GLU A 106 -16.82 28.71 -14.84
C GLU A 106 -17.11 29.66 -13.67
N GLN A 107 -16.20 30.59 -13.37
CA GLN A 107 -16.42 31.62 -12.35
C GLN A 107 -17.60 32.55 -12.69
N LEU A 108 -17.77 32.91 -13.97
CA LEU A 108 -18.89 33.72 -14.42
C LEU A 108 -20.22 32.97 -14.24
N VAL A 109 -20.24 31.66 -14.53
CA VAL A 109 -21.42 30.79 -14.35
C VAL A 109 -21.80 30.69 -12.87
N ASP A 110 -20.83 30.59 -11.96
CA ASP A 110 -21.11 30.56 -10.52
C ASP A 110 -21.61 31.91 -9.98
N GLN A 111 -21.11 33.03 -10.52
CA GLN A 111 -21.69 34.35 -10.23
C GLN A 111 -23.15 34.46 -10.71
N LEU A 112 -23.45 34.02 -11.92
CA LEU A 112 -24.82 34.04 -12.46
C LEU A 112 -25.77 33.14 -11.65
N LYS A 113 -25.33 31.95 -11.22
CA LYS A 113 -26.13 31.08 -10.33
C LYS A 113 -26.44 31.76 -8.99
N THR A 114 -25.48 32.48 -8.45
CA THR A 114 -25.65 33.22 -7.18
C THR A 114 -26.66 34.35 -7.36
N GLN A 115 -26.56 35.11 -8.46
CA GLN A 115 -27.54 36.15 -8.78
C GLN A 115 -28.96 35.62 -8.99
N ILE A 116 -29.10 34.46 -9.63
CA ILE A 116 -30.42 33.82 -9.80
C ILE A 116 -31.02 33.47 -8.43
N ARG A 117 -30.24 32.89 -7.52
CA ARG A 117 -30.71 32.59 -6.16
C ARG A 117 -31.12 33.82 -5.37
N ASP A 118 -30.35 34.90 -5.48
CA ASP A 118 -30.67 36.15 -4.79
C ASP A 118 -31.94 36.80 -5.35
N LEU A 119 -32.15 36.74 -6.67
CA LEU A 119 -33.40 37.19 -7.31
C LEU A 119 -34.59 36.33 -6.92
N GLU A 120 -34.44 35.00 -6.84
CA GLU A 120 -35.48 34.10 -6.32
C GLU A 120 -35.84 34.43 -4.86
N MET A 121 -34.84 34.75 -4.03
CA MET A 121 -35.04 35.16 -2.64
C MET A 121 -35.76 36.51 -2.55
N PHE A 122 -35.42 37.46 -3.41
CA PHE A 122 -36.07 38.77 -3.51
C PHE A 122 -37.53 38.67 -3.99
N ILE A 123 -37.80 37.81 -4.98
CA ILE A 123 -39.16 37.55 -5.46
C ILE A 123 -40.01 36.94 -4.34
N ASN A 124 -39.47 35.97 -3.58
CA ASN A 124 -40.15 35.41 -2.42
C ASN A 124 -40.44 36.48 -1.35
N PHE A 125 -39.48 37.37 -1.08
CA PHE A 125 -39.65 38.47 -0.13
C PHE A 125 -40.76 39.45 -0.55
N ILE A 126 -40.80 39.84 -1.83
CA ILE A 126 -41.86 40.69 -2.39
C ILE A 126 -43.22 39.98 -2.35
N GLN A 127 -43.26 38.67 -2.62
CA GLN A 127 -44.51 37.89 -2.57
C GLN A 127 -45.04 37.75 -1.13
N ASP A 128 -44.16 37.71 -0.12
CA ASP A 128 -44.52 37.68 1.30
C ASP A 128 -45.03 39.05 1.80
N GLU A 129 -44.47 40.17 1.29
CA GLU A 129 -44.89 41.53 1.66
C GLU A 129 -46.16 42.03 0.92
N VAL A 130 -46.47 41.52 -0.28
CA VAL A 130 -47.62 41.99 -1.09
C VAL A 130 -48.91 41.18 -0.82
N GLY A 131 -48.83 40.13 0.00
CA GLY A 131 -49.92 39.17 0.26
C GLY A 131 -50.74 39.38 1.55
N ASN A 132 -51.19 40.60 1.90
CA ASN A 132 -52.51 40.87 2.52
C ASN A 132 -52.68 42.34 2.97
N PRO A 133 -53.46 43.15 2.24
CA PRO A 133 -54.00 44.42 2.73
C PRO A 133 -55.39 44.22 3.36
N LEU A 134 -55.67 45.00 4.41
CA LEU A 134 -56.97 45.21 5.10
C LEU A 134 -57.26 44.26 6.28
N LEU A 135 -56.93 44.71 7.49
CA LEU A 135 -57.90 45.35 8.40
C LEU A 135 -57.13 46.24 9.40
N SER A 136 -57.21 47.54 9.15
CA SER A 136 -56.85 48.59 10.09
C SER A 136 -57.86 48.64 11.24
N ASP A 137 -57.40 48.81 12.48
CA ASP A 137 -57.83 50.01 13.22
C ASP A 137 -56.83 50.40 14.34
N ALA A 138 -56.78 51.70 14.54
CA ALA A 138 -55.77 52.54 15.17
C ALA A 138 -55.58 52.35 16.68
N GLY A 139 -54.39 52.74 17.18
CA GLY A 139 -54.27 53.15 18.58
C GLY A 139 -52.88 53.20 19.25
N HIS A 140 -51.92 53.92 18.68
CA HIS A 140 -50.96 54.80 19.39
C HIS A 140 -50.18 54.32 20.66
N SER A 141 -48.85 54.18 20.46
CA SER A 141 -47.74 54.78 21.23
C SER A 141 -47.64 54.64 22.77
N GLN A 142 -46.57 54.02 23.29
CA GLN A 142 -45.47 54.70 24.02
C GLN A 142 -44.45 53.72 24.66
N GLN A 143 -43.19 53.86 24.24
CA GLN A 143 -41.95 54.02 25.01
C GLN A 143 -41.83 53.57 26.50
N LYS A 144 -40.66 52.94 26.77
CA LYS A 144 -39.83 52.88 28.02
C LYS A 144 -39.97 51.72 29.03
N GLN A 145 -38.87 50.95 29.10
CA GLN A 145 -38.06 50.54 30.26
C GLN A 145 -38.68 50.12 31.61
N ALA A 146 -38.14 48.98 32.08
CA ALA A 146 -37.75 48.62 33.45
C ALA A 146 -38.77 47.97 34.42
N ALA A 147 -38.36 46.75 34.86
CA ALA A 147 -38.42 46.15 36.20
C ALA A 147 -39.74 46.10 37.02
N GLY A 148 -40.09 44.86 37.44
CA GLY A 148 -40.55 44.60 38.81
C GLY A 148 -42.03 44.19 39.03
N ALA A 149 -42.20 42.91 39.39
CA ALA A 149 -43.14 42.30 40.36
C ALA A 149 -44.69 42.51 40.30
N ASP A 150 -45.38 41.35 40.21
CA ASP A 150 -46.64 40.90 40.84
C ASP A 150 -47.98 41.68 40.73
N SER A 151 -48.98 41.11 40.04
CA SER A 151 -50.12 40.37 40.64
C SER A 151 -51.38 40.22 39.73
N ARG A 152 -51.98 39.01 39.74
CA ARG A 152 -53.43 38.63 39.56
C ARG A 152 -54.13 38.86 38.18
N THR A 153 -54.23 37.81 37.32
CA THR A 153 -55.38 36.86 37.03
C THR A 153 -56.62 37.44 36.29
N PRO A 154 -57.28 36.74 35.31
CA PRO A 154 -57.80 35.36 35.49
C PRO A 154 -57.81 34.39 34.28
N GLY A 155 -57.44 33.13 34.56
CA GLY A 155 -58.23 31.91 34.30
C GLY A 155 -58.59 31.47 32.88
N VAL A 156 -57.92 30.41 32.39
CA VAL A 156 -58.61 29.22 31.84
C VAL A 156 -57.87 27.97 32.34
N LYS A 157 -58.43 27.30 33.34
CA LYS A 157 -57.98 25.99 33.81
C LYS A 157 -58.61 24.91 32.93
N LYS A 158 -57.84 24.24 32.07
CA LYS A 158 -58.18 22.87 31.63
C LYS A 158 -57.66 21.90 32.69
N LYS A 159 -58.49 21.61 33.69
CA LYS A 159 -58.27 20.50 34.62
C LYS A 159 -58.32 19.21 33.80
N VAL A 160 -57.17 18.55 33.66
CA VAL A 160 -57.15 17.14 33.25
C VAL A 160 -57.73 16.34 34.41
N ASP A 161 -58.70 15.49 34.12
CA ASP A 161 -59.42 14.66 35.08
C ASP A 161 -58.42 13.75 35.84
N PRO A 162 -58.41 13.71 37.19
CA PRO A 162 -57.46 12.90 37.96
C PRO A 162 -57.47 11.41 37.59
N GLU A 163 -58.61 10.83 37.22
CA GLU A 163 -58.68 9.44 36.76
C GLU A 163 -57.95 9.24 35.43
N GLN A 164 -58.02 10.23 34.53
CA GLN A 164 -57.37 10.15 33.22
C GLN A 164 -55.85 10.37 33.32
N ALA A 165 -55.39 11.22 34.25
CA ALA A 165 -53.97 11.37 34.57
C ALA A 165 -53.39 10.10 35.21
N GLN A 166 -54.16 9.40 36.04
CA GLN A 166 -53.74 8.14 36.65
C GLN A 166 -53.69 7.00 35.62
N LYS A 167 -54.69 6.93 34.73
CA LYS A 167 -54.71 5.97 33.61
C LYS A 167 -53.58 6.20 32.59
N MET A 168 -53.19 7.46 32.37
CA MET A 168 -52.01 7.82 31.58
C MET A 168 -50.70 7.44 32.27
N ARG A 169 -50.61 7.55 33.59
CA ARG A 169 -49.45 7.07 34.36
C ARG A 169 -49.34 5.54 34.34
N GLU A 170 -50.45 4.83 34.47
CA GLU A 170 -50.48 3.37 34.40
C GLU A 170 -50.13 2.85 33.01
N THR A 171 -50.68 3.45 31.95
CA THR A 171 -50.30 3.10 30.57
C THR A 171 -48.84 3.49 30.27
N GLY A 172 -48.34 4.60 30.80
CA GLY A 172 -46.93 4.98 30.74
C GLY A 172 -46.01 3.97 31.45
N LEU A 173 -46.39 3.51 32.64
CA LEU A 173 -45.65 2.48 33.38
C LEU A 173 -45.68 1.13 32.66
N GLN A 174 -46.81 0.75 32.07
CA GLN A 174 -46.92 -0.46 31.25
C GLN A 174 -46.05 -0.37 29.99
N LEU A 175 -45.96 0.81 29.37
CA LEU A 175 -45.08 1.01 28.21
C LEU A 175 -43.60 0.92 28.60
N ILE A 176 -43.23 1.49 29.75
CA ILE A 176 -41.87 1.39 30.31
C ILE A 176 -41.54 -0.06 30.66
N GLN A 177 -42.47 -0.81 31.28
CA GLN A 177 -42.28 -2.23 31.58
C GLN A 177 -42.15 -3.07 30.30
N LYS A 178 -42.94 -2.78 29.26
CA LYS A 178 -42.82 -3.46 27.96
C LYS A 178 -41.50 -3.13 27.27
N ALA A 179 -41.04 -1.88 27.32
CA ALA A 179 -39.74 -1.49 26.80
C ALA A 179 -38.59 -2.17 27.57
N LEU A 180 -38.70 -2.28 28.89
CA LEU A 180 -37.73 -3.00 29.73
C LEU A 180 -37.70 -4.50 29.40
N ALA A 181 -38.86 -5.13 29.20
CA ALA A 181 -38.94 -6.54 28.81
C ALA A 181 -38.31 -6.77 27.43
N VAL A 182 -38.54 -5.88 26.46
CA VAL A 182 -37.88 -5.96 25.14
C VAL A 182 -36.37 -5.77 25.25
N LEU A 183 -35.90 -4.84 26.08
CA LEU A 183 -34.48 -4.66 26.37
C LEU A 183 -33.87 -5.88 27.05
N GLN A 184 -34.58 -6.53 27.97
CA GLN A 184 -34.14 -7.75 28.64
C GLN A 184 -34.12 -8.95 27.67
N ILE A 185 -35.12 -9.09 26.79
CA ILE A 185 -35.15 -10.11 25.74
C ILE A 185 -33.97 -9.90 24.77
N PHE A 186 -33.70 -8.66 24.38
CA PHE A 186 -32.57 -8.32 23.52
C PHE A 186 -31.21 -8.54 24.21
N ALA A 187 -31.11 -8.23 25.50
CA ALA A 187 -29.93 -8.50 26.31
C ALA A 187 -29.67 -10.01 26.45
N ALA A 188 -30.72 -10.81 26.66
CA ALA A 188 -30.61 -12.25 26.75
C ALA A 188 -30.30 -12.90 25.39
N SER A 189 -30.83 -12.38 24.28
CA SER A 189 -30.63 -12.95 22.94
C SER A 189 -29.27 -12.62 22.32
N GLN A 190 -28.71 -11.43 22.59
CA GLN A 190 -27.42 -10.99 22.03
C GLN A 190 -26.23 -11.24 22.96
N PHE A 191 -26.47 -11.32 24.28
CA PHE A 191 -25.39 -11.46 25.28
C PHE A 191 -25.52 -12.70 26.18
N GLY A 192 -26.60 -13.49 26.07
CA GLY A 192 -26.73 -14.77 26.81
C GLY A 192 -26.84 -14.63 28.33
N CYS A 193 -27.21 -13.46 28.86
CA CYS A 193 -27.24 -13.20 30.30
C CYS A 193 -28.62 -13.48 30.92
N GLY A 194 -28.73 -14.51 31.75
CA GLY A 194 -29.83 -14.68 32.71
C GLY A 194 -29.61 -13.86 33.98
N PRO A 195 -30.64 -13.61 34.81
CA PRO A 195 -30.53 -12.84 36.04
C PRO A 195 -29.89 -13.70 37.13
N GLY A 196 -28.56 -13.77 37.10
CA GLY A 196 -27.75 -14.42 38.11
C GLY A 196 -26.38 -13.77 38.12
N HIS A 197 -26.10 -13.01 39.18
CA HIS A 197 -24.79 -12.64 39.69
C HIS A 197 -23.66 -12.58 38.65
N VAL A 198 -23.37 -11.39 38.10
CA VAL A 198 -22.22 -11.17 37.23
C VAL A 198 -20.96 -11.57 38.00
N PRO A 199 -20.26 -12.66 37.65
CA PRO A 199 -19.01 -13.00 38.30
C PRO A 199 -17.99 -11.97 37.86
N GLN A 200 -17.17 -11.51 38.80
CA GLN A 200 -16.00 -10.64 38.58
C GLN A 200 -14.87 -11.39 37.83
N SER A 201 -15.21 -12.19 36.82
CA SER A 201 -14.32 -12.89 35.89
C SER A 201 -14.70 -12.69 34.42
N MET A 202 -15.66 -11.82 34.09
CA MET A 202 -16.05 -11.53 32.69
C MET A 202 -15.10 -10.58 31.95
N TRP A 203 -14.05 -10.08 32.63
CA TRP A 203 -12.86 -9.59 31.94
C TRP A 203 -11.91 -10.78 31.86
N PRO A 204 -11.75 -11.46 30.71
CA PRO A 204 -10.50 -12.16 30.50
C PRO A 204 -9.44 -11.08 30.59
N GLN A 205 -8.68 -11.09 31.68
CA GLN A 205 -7.45 -10.34 31.76
C GLN A 205 -6.62 -10.88 30.58
N GLU A 206 -6.56 -10.13 29.47
CA GLU A 206 -5.81 -10.41 28.23
C GLU A 206 -4.29 -10.40 28.49
N THR A 207 -3.87 -11.12 29.52
CA THR A 207 -2.48 -11.24 29.96
C THR A 207 -1.75 -12.33 29.18
N SER A 208 -2.47 -13.34 28.68
CA SER A 208 -1.87 -14.47 27.95
C SER A 208 -1.34 -14.11 26.56
N GLY A 209 -1.89 -13.07 25.91
CA GLY A 209 -1.45 -12.62 24.59
C GLY A 209 -0.37 -11.54 24.59
N GLN A 210 -0.02 -10.99 25.77
CA GLN A 210 0.97 -9.92 25.91
C GLN A 210 2.38 -10.45 26.20
N ASP A 211 2.49 -11.70 26.66
CA ASP A 211 3.78 -12.32 26.95
C ASP A 211 4.45 -12.83 25.66
N TYR A 212 5.53 -12.18 25.28
CA TYR A 212 6.37 -12.54 24.14
C TYR A 212 7.59 -13.40 24.54
N GLY A 213 7.79 -13.68 25.83
CA GLY A 213 8.90 -14.50 26.34
C GLY A 213 9.01 -15.88 25.67
N PRO A 214 7.91 -16.66 25.57
CA PRO A 214 7.92 -17.95 24.89
C PRO A 214 8.25 -17.85 23.39
N LEU A 215 7.82 -16.77 22.73
CA LEU A 215 8.11 -16.52 21.31
C LEU A 215 9.61 -16.24 21.09
N LEU A 216 10.23 -15.49 22.01
CA LEU A 216 11.67 -15.23 21.97
C LEU A 216 12.49 -16.51 22.23
N GLN A 217 12.09 -17.32 23.22
CA GLN A 217 12.75 -18.61 23.49
C GLN A 217 12.65 -19.55 22.28
N LYS A 218 11.48 -19.61 21.62
CA LYS A 218 11.29 -20.38 20.40
C LYS A 218 12.18 -19.89 19.26
N LEU A 219 12.33 -18.57 19.11
CA LEU A 219 13.24 -17.98 18.12
C LEU A 219 14.69 -18.32 18.43
N GLU A 220 15.11 -18.20 19.69
CA GLU A 220 16.46 -18.50 20.13
C GLU A 220 16.82 -19.96 19.88
N ALA A 221 15.96 -20.90 20.28
CA ALA A 221 16.15 -22.33 20.02
C ALA A 221 16.27 -22.64 18.51
N ALA A 222 15.41 -22.03 17.68
CA ALA A 222 15.46 -22.23 16.23
C ALA A 222 16.75 -21.65 15.62
N VAL A 223 17.20 -20.49 16.09
CA VAL A 223 18.45 -19.86 15.63
C VAL A 223 19.66 -20.68 16.04
N ASP A 224 19.70 -21.19 17.28
CA ASP A 224 20.81 -22.03 17.74
C ASP A 224 20.87 -23.36 16.97
N LYS A 225 19.73 -23.97 16.66
CA LYS A 225 19.69 -25.15 15.80
C LYS A 225 20.23 -24.85 14.40
N VAL A 226 19.79 -23.77 13.76
CA VAL A 226 20.28 -23.34 12.44
C VAL A 226 21.76 -22.99 12.49
N ARG A 227 22.24 -22.40 13.59
CA ARG A 227 23.66 -22.08 13.80
C ARG A 227 24.51 -23.35 13.83
N VAL A 228 24.12 -24.35 14.64
CA VAL A 228 24.84 -25.62 14.73
C VAL A 228 24.91 -26.32 13.37
N LEU A 229 23.76 -26.44 12.68
CA LEU A 229 23.69 -27.06 11.35
C LEU A 229 24.46 -26.28 10.28
N GLY A 230 24.47 -24.94 10.37
CA GLY A 230 25.18 -24.06 9.44
C GLY A 230 26.69 -24.05 9.64
N SER A 231 27.17 -24.13 10.90
CA SER A 231 28.59 -24.15 11.24
C SER A 231 29.29 -25.46 10.87
N CYS A 232 28.58 -26.60 10.89
CA CYS A 232 29.14 -27.89 10.49
C CYS A 232 29.49 -28.00 8.99
N ARG A 233 29.27 -26.94 8.20
CA ARG A 233 29.22 -27.00 6.73
C ARG A 233 30.29 -26.16 6.00
N GLN A 234 31.12 -25.37 6.70
CA GLN A 234 32.24 -24.65 6.06
C GLN A 234 33.51 -25.54 5.99
N PRO A 235 34.28 -25.43 4.90
CA PRO A 235 34.31 -26.34 3.77
C PRO A 235 35.09 -27.64 4.03
N ALA A 236 34.46 -28.80 3.83
CA ALA A 236 35.20 -30.01 3.45
C ALA A 236 35.23 -30.08 1.92
N LEU A 237 36.43 -29.96 1.39
CA LEU A 237 36.81 -30.15 0.00
C LEU A 237 36.45 -31.57 -0.45
N GLU A 238 35.87 -31.68 -1.66
CA GLU A 238 35.86 -32.83 -2.57
C GLU A 238 35.14 -34.15 -2.24
N HIS A 239 34.35 -34.57 -3.24
CA HIS A 239 34.11 -35.95 -3.71
C HIS A 239 34.02 -37.09 -2.69
N VAL A 240 32.81 -37.67 -2.56
CA VAL A 240 32.54 -39.04 -3.03
C VAL A 240 31.06 -39.12 -3.43
N VAL A 241 30.79 -39.49 -4.68
CA VAL A 241 29.46 -39.86 -5.15
C VAL A 241 29.11 -41.21 -4.50
N ASN A 242 28.27 -41.20 -3.48
CA ASN A 242 27.76 -42.45 -2.88
C ASN A 242 26.41 -42.81 -3.52
N TYR A 243 26.43 -43.73 -4.49
CA TYR A 243 25.25 -44.37 -5.05
C TYR A 243 24.74 -45.44 -4.06
N THR A 244 24.16 -45.01 -2.95
CA THR A 244 23.34 -45.90 -2.13
C THR A 244 22.08 -45.16 -1.71
N SER A 245 21.01 -45.45 -2.44
CA SER A 245 19.64 -45.00 -2.20
C SER A 245 19.15 -45.52 -0.86
N ASN A 246 19.29 -44.72 0.20
CA ASN A 246 18.54 -44.87 1.44
C ASN A 246 17.97 -43.50 1.83
N THR A 247 16.72 -43.51 2.27
CA THR A 247 15.84 -42.38 2.65
C THR A 247 16.32 -41.61 3.89
N SER A 248 17.61 -41.41 4.07
CA SER A 248 18.14 -40.44 5.04
C SER A 248 18.07 -39.06 4.40
N LEU A 249 17.21 -38.18 4.94
CA LEU A 249 17.23 -36.75 4.63
C LEU A 249 18.69 -36.28 4.71
N GLY A 250 19.23 -35.75 3.63
CA GLY A 250 20.62 -35.31 3.64
C GLY A 250 20.81 -34.18 4.66
N PRO A 251 22.04 -33.91 5.13
CA PRO A 251 22.31 -32.76 6.00
C PRO A 251 21.81 -31.41 5.43
N ARG A 252 21.71 -31.30 4.10
CA ARG A 252 21.09 -30.16 3.42
C ARG A 252 19.57 -30.07 3.63
N ASP A 253 18.88 -31.20 3.67
CA ASP A 253 17.44 -31.26 3.86
C ASP A 253 17.08 -30.97 5.32
N GLU A 254 17.92 -31.41 6.27
CA GLU A 254 17.77 -31.07 7.68
C GLU A 254 17.93 -29.57 7.94
N LEU A 255 18.97 -28.94 7.39
CA LEU A 255 19.15 -27.48 7.49
C LEU A 255 17.99 -26.73 6.82
N THR A 256 17.56 -27.16 5.64
CA THR A 256 16.43 -26.55 4.94
C THR A 256 15.13 -26.71 5.73
N SER A 257 14.93 -27.87 6.37
CA SER A 257 13.79 -28.13 7.25
C SER A 257 13.84 -27.27 8.50
N ALA A 258 15.00 -27.16 9.17
CA ALA A 258 15.18 -26.31 10.35
C ALA A 258 14.89 -24.84 10.01
N VAL A 259 15.36 -24.34 8.86
CA VAL A 259 15.05 -22.97 8.43
C VAL A 259 13.55 -22.82 8.15
N ARG A 260 12.95 -23.66 7.30
CA ARG A 260 11.58 -23.45 6.81
C ARG A 260 10.50 -23.83 7.84
N LYS A 261 10.73 -24.83 8.68
CA LYS A 261 9.74 -25.36 9.64
C LYS A 261 9.93 -24.85 11.06
N GLU A 262 11.10 -24.35 11.42
CA GLU A 262 11.35 -23.86 12.79
C GLU A 262 11.66 -22.37 12.77
N LEU A 263 12.75 -21.94 12.13
CA LEU A 263 13.16 -20.53 12.13
C LEU A 263 12.12 -19.62 11.48
N SER A 264 11.61 -19.97 10.29
CA SER A 264 10.58 -19.16 9.62
C SER A 264 9.30 -19.09 10.44
N ILE A 265 8.92 -20.17 11.13
CA ILE A 265 7.70 -20.18 11.95
C ILE A 265 7.90 -19.33 13.21
N ALA A 266 9.02 -19.49 13.91
CA ALA A 266 9.33 -18.69 15.10
C ALA A 266 9.41 -17.20 14.78
N LEU A 267 10.06 -16.83 13.67
CA LEU A 267 10.13 -15.44 13.22
C LEU A 267 8.75 -14.90 12.82
N LYS A 268 7.94 -15.69 12.11
CA LYS A 268 6.56 -15.32 11.74
C LYS A 268 5.72 -15.06 12.99
N ASP A 269 5.73 -15.99 13.95
CA ASP A 269 4.93 -15.88 15.17
C ASP A 269 5.30 -14.63 15.97
N LEU A 270 6.60 -14.33 16.07
CA LEU A 270 7.08 -13.13 16.75
C LEU A 270 6.71 -11.84 15.99
N LEU A 271 6.81 -11.83 14.67
CA LEU A 271 6.38 -10.69 13.85
C LEU A 271 4.86 -10.48 13.87
N ALA A 272 4.09 -11.55 14.04
CA ALA A 272 2.63 -11.51 14.10
C ALA A 272 2.10 -11.08 15.48
N HIS A 273 2.95 -11.03 16.51
CA HIS A 273 2.56 -10.65 17.86
C HIS A 273 2.04 -9.20 17.89
N GLY A 274 0.72 -9.05 18.07
CA GLY A 274 0.02 -7.76 18.05
C GLY A 274 -0.07 -7.11 16.66
N LEU A 275 0.17 -7.86 15.59
CA LEU A 275 -0.01 -7.41 14.20
C LEU A 275 -1.49 -7.48 13.82
N PHE A 276 -2.03 -6.40 13.24
CA PHE A 276 -3.43 -6.35 12.81
C PHE A 276 -3.56 -5.63 11.46
N ALA A 277 -4.61 -5.98 10.70
CA ALA A 277 -5.03 -5.21 9.55
C ALA A 277 -6.08 -4.18 9.98
N PRO A 278 -5.85 -2.87 9.80
CA PRO A 278 -6.90 -1.87 10.01
C PRO A 278 -8.01 -2.13 8.98
N SER A 279 -9.22 -2.43 9.45
CA SER A 279 -10.38 -2.60 8.59
C SER A 279 -10.71 -1.28 7.90
N GLN A 280 -10.64 -1.25 6.57
CA GLN A 280 -11.03 -0.08 5.75
C GLN A 280 -12.54 0.21 5.82
N THR A 281 -13.35 -0.68 6.40
CA THR A 281 -14.80 -0.57 6.49
C THR A 281 -15.25 0.00 7.83
N MET A 282 -15.07 1.31 8.02
CA MET A 282 -16.00 2.06 8.86
C MET A 282 -17.34 2.11 8.11
N SER A 283 -18.19 1.11 8.31
CA SER A 283 -19.54 1.13 7.76
C SER A 283 -20.31 2.30 8.37
N LEU A 284 -20.53 3.35 7.57
CA LEU A 284 -21.30 4.53 7.97
C LEU A 284 -22.74 4.20 8.41
N VAL A 285 -23.22 2.99 8.09
CA VAL A 285 -24.54 2.47 8.46
C VAL A 285 -24.67 2.21 9.97
N LEU A 286 -23.57 2.00 10.70
CA LEU A 286 -23.57 1.72 12.15
C LEU A 286 -23.16 2.93 13.01
N ALA A 287 -22.85 4.07 12.39
CA ALA A 287 -22.38 5.27 13.08
C ALA A 287 -23.34 5.81 14.18
N PRO A 288 -24.69 5.81 14.02
CA PRO A 288 -25.57 6.35 15.05
C PRO A 288 -25.85 5.39 16.22
N ILE A 289 -25.41 4.13 16.16
CA ILE A 289 -25.67 3.11 17.22
C ILE A 289 -24.34 2.65 17.87
N SER A 290 -23.18 3.09 17.36
CA SER A 290 -21.85 2.67 17.80
C SER A 290 -21.48 3.07 19.25
N CYS A 291 -22.26 3.94 19.89
CA CYS A 291 -22.12 4.27 21.31
C CYS A 291 -22.87 3.30 22.25
N LEU A 292 -23.68 2.38 21.71
CA LEU A 292 -24.47 1.39 22.48
C LEU A 292 -23.96 -0.06 22.33
N LEU A 293 -23.00 -0.29 21.45
CA LEU A 293 -22.35 -1.59 21.25
C LEU A 293 -20.86 -1.45 21.61
N PRO A 294 -20.25 -2.38 22.37
CA PRO A 294 -18.81 -2.50 22.39
C PRO A 294 -18.35 -2.97 20.99
N TYR A 295 -18.16 -2.02 20.07
CA TYR A 295 -17.56 -2.29 18.77
C TYR A 295 -16.09 -2.66 19.00
N ARG A 296 -15.83 -3.96 19.11
CA ARG A 296 -14.50 -4.51 18.88
C ARG A 296 -14.37 -4.63 17.37
N PRO A 297 -13.55 -3.81 16.68
CA PRO A 297 -13.27 -4.09 15.27
C PRO A 297 -12.78 -5.54 15.20
N ALA A 298 -13.39 -6.34 14.34
CA ALA A 298 -12.90 -7.68 14.07
C ALA A 298 -11.47 -7.52 13.50
N THR A 299 -10.47 -7.67 14.37
CA THR A 299 -9.07 -7.58 13.97
C THR A 299 -8.81 -8.72 13.03
N GLN A 300 -8.74 -8.45 11.73
CA GLN A 300 -8.25 -9.44 10.79
C GLN A 300 -6.76 -9.64 11.08
N ASN A 301 -6.41 -10.89 11.41
CA ASN A 301 -5.03 -11.28 11.62
C ASN A 301 -4.28 -11.13 10.28
N MET A 302 -3.46 -10.09 10.19
CA MET A 302 -2.64 -9.82 9.01
C MET A 302 -1.43 -10.76 9.03
N HIS A 303 -1.07 -11.34 7.88
CA HIS A 303 0.14 -12.15 7.82
C HIS A 303 1.40 -11.25 7.76
N PRO A 304 2.52 -11.59 8.43
CA PRO A 304 3.76 -10.81 8.34
C PRO A 304 4.27 -10.57 6.92
N TRP A 305 4.03 -11.50 5.99
CA TRP A 305 4.31 -11.30 4.56
C TRP A 305 3.63 -10.05 3.98
N GLU A 306 2.38 -9.80 4.35
CA GLU A 306 1.64 -8.62 3.87
C GLU A 306 2.30 -7.31 4.34
N LEU A 307 2.97 -7.33 5.49
CA LEU A 307 3.77 -6.20 5.97
C LEU A 307 4.96 -5.92 5.04
N PHE A 308 5.64 -6.95 4.56
CA PHE A 308 6.71 -6.80 3.55
C PHE A 308 6.16 -6.28 2.21
N VAL A 309 5.00 -6.76 1.78
CA VAL A 309 4.33 -6.28 0.57
C VAL A 309 3.94 -4.81 0.70
N LYS A 310 3.39 -4.39 1.86
CA LYS A 310 3.12 -2.98 2.17
C LYS A 310 4.39 -2.14 2.19
N PHE A 311 5.50 -2.65 2.74
CA PHE A 311 6.80 -1.98 2.65
C PHE A 311 7.22 -1.77 1.19
N TYR A 312 7.14 -2.81 0.37
CA TYR A 312 7.49 -2.77 -1.04
C TYR A 312 6.67 -1.73 -1.82
N HIS A 313 5.35 -1.68 -1.61
CA HIS A 313 4.49 -0.66 -2.23
C HIS A 313 4.79 0.75 -1.73
N SER A 314 5.02 0.93 -0.42
CA SER A 314 5.34 2.26 0.15
C SER A 314 6.64 2.86 -0.39
N LYS A 315 7.55 2.02 -0.89
CA LYS A 315 8.83 2.44 -1.49
C LYS A 315 8.79 2.45 -3.02
N ASN A 316 7.61 2.36 -3.62
CA ASN A 316 7.42 2.27 -5.07
C ASN A 316 8.28 1.16 -5.71
N GLY A 317 8.34 0.00 -5.04
CA GLY A 317 9.25 -1.10 -5.38
C GLY A 317 9.10 -1.61 -6.82
N LYS A 318 7.89 -1.57 -7.38
CA LYS A 318 7.63 -1.98 -8.77
C LYS A 318 8.36 -1.09 -9.76
N ALA A 319 8.16 0.22 -9.69
CA ALA A 319 8.87 1.18 -10.55
C ALA A 319 10.39 1.12 -10.34
N PHE A 320 10.84 0.84 -9.12
CA PHE A 320 12.26 0.71 -8.79
C PHE A 320 12.93 -0.54 -9.40
N VAL A 321 12.25 -1.69 -9.42
CA VAL A 321 12.79 -2.95 -9.94
C VAL A 321 12.57 -3.08 -11.45
N GLU A 322 11.43 -2.63 -11.96
CA GLU A 322 11.06 -2.72 -13.37
C GLU A 322 11.57 -1.55 -14.24
N SER A 323 12.41 -0.66 -13.69
CA SER A 323 13.01 0.43 -14.47
C SER A 323 13.77 -0.13 -15.69
N PRO A 324 13.54 0.38 -16.93
CA PRO A 324 14.17 -0.12 -18.14
C PRO A 324 15.70 -0.15 -18.04
N ALA A 325 16.31 0.90 -17.50
CA ALA A 325 17.76 0.97 -17.29
C ALA A 325 18.28 -0.20 -16.44
N ARG A 326 17.47 -0.66 -15.49
CA ARG A 326 17.82 -1.74 -14.58
C ARG A 326 17.57 -3.12 -15.15
N GLN A 327 16.47 -3.30 -15.87
CA GLN A 327 16.18 -4.54 -16.57
C GLN A 327 17.24 -4.81 -17.66
N LEU A 328 17.59 -3.77 -18.43
CA LEU A 328 18.67 -3.83 -19.42
C LEU A 328 20.00 -4.17 -18.76
N SER A 329 20.32 -3.47 -17.68
CA SER A 329 21.58 -3.76 -16.99
C SER A 329 21.61 -5.17 -16.38
N GLN A 330 20.48 -5.68 -15.89
CA GLN A 330 20.39 -7.08 -15.42
C GLN A 330 20.52 -8.08 -16.57
N SER A 331 19.91 -7.83 -17.73
CA SER A 331 20.01 -8.71 -18.90
C SER A 331 21.43 -8.75 -19.47
N PHE A 332 22.15 -7.62 -19.41
CA PHE A 332 23.53 -7.50 -19.89
C PHE A 332 24.58 -7.67 -18.78
N SER A 333 24.19 -8.04 -17.56
CA SER A 333 25.08 -8.11 -16.38
C SER A 333 25.91 -6.84 -16.13
N LEU A 334 25.38 -5.67 -16.49
CA LEU A 334 25.98 -4.36 -16.29
C LEU A 334 25.65 -3.83 -14.90
N THR A 335 26.58 -3.13 -14.26
CA THR A 335 26.33 -2.44 -12.99
C THR A 335 25.58 -1.13 -13.26
N VAL A 336 24.36 -1.01 -12.73
CA VAL A 336 23.52 0.20 -12.89
C VAL A 336 24.04 1.29 -11.97
N GLY A 337 24.87 2.19 -12.50
CA GLY A 337 25.44 3.32 -11.79
C GLY A 337 26.96 3.36 -11.92
N GLY A 338 27.50 4.50 -12.34
CA GLY A 338 28.94 4.70 -12.50
C GLY A 338 29.67 4.62 -11.16
N GLY A 339 30.20 3.44 -10.84
CA GLY A 339 31.00 3.15 -9.65
C GLY A 339 30.77 1.73 -9.12
N PRO A 340 31.56 1.24 -8.15
CA PRO A 340 31.30 -0.03 -7.48
C PRO A 340 29.98 0.06 -6.71
N VAL A 341 28.88 -0.34 -7.34
CA VAL A 341 27.54 -0.27 -6.76
C VAL A 341 27.43 -1.30 -5.63
N THR A 342 27.71 -0.89 -4.40
CA THR A 342 27.33 -1.68 -3.23
C THR A 342 25.80 -1.72 -3.17
N VAL A 343 25.21 -2.86 -3.52
CA VAL A 343 23.75 -3.07 -3.42
C VAL A 343 23.31 -2.81 -1.99
N THR A 344 22.51 -1.77 -1.79
CA THR A 344 22.11 -1.41 -0.42
C THR A 344 21.11 -2.44 0.13
N PRO A 345 21.01 -2.62 1.46
CA PRO A 345 20.02 -3.52 2.06
C PRO A 345 18.57 -3.21 1.63
N LYS A 346 18.25 -1.94 1.37
CA LYS A 346 16.95 -1.53 0.85
C LYS A 346 16.73 -2.03 -0.57
N GLN A 347 17.74 -1.89 -1.44
CA GLN A 347 17.63 -2.28 -2.83
C GLN A 347 17.53 -3.80 -2.99
N SER A 348 18.33 -4.57 -2.22
CA SER A 348 18.26 -6.03 -2.17
C SER A 348 16.92 -6.52 -1.62
N LEU A 349 16.40 -5.92 -0.55
CA LEU A 349 15.07 -6.26 -0.03
C LEU A 349 13.95 -6.03 -1.05
N LEU A 350 13.95 -4.88 -1.74
CA LEU A 350 12.94 -4.58 -2.77
C LEU A 350 13.01 -5.57 -3.93
N TRP A 351 14.22 -5.96 -4.34
CA TRP A 351 14.41 -6.96 -5.37
C TRP A 351 13.94 -8.34 -4.90
N ALA A 352 14.28 -8.75 -3.67
CA ALA A 352 13.87 -10.04 -3.12
C ALA A 352 12.34 -10.17 -3.01
N ILE A 353 11.65 -9.14 -2.51
CA ILE A 353 10.19 -9.13 -2.44
C ILE A 353 9.59 -9.19 -3.86
N HIS A 354 10.13 -8.43 -4.80
CA HIS A 354 9.68 -8.47 -6.20
C HIS A 354 9.84 -9.86 -6.81
N THR A 355 10.99 -10.51 -6.61
CA THR A 355 11.26 -11.87 -7.10
C THR A 355 10.28 -12.87 -6.51
N VAL A 356 10.05 -12.84 -5.19
CA VAL A 356 9.06 -13.73 -4.56
C VAL A 356 7.66 -13.47 -5.12
N LEU A 357 7.22 -12.22 -5.24
CA LEU A 357 5.90 -11.89 -5.83
C LEU A 357 5.77 -12.37 -7.28
N LYS A 358 6.81 -12.19 -8.11
CA LYS A 358 6.82 -12.60 -9.51
C LYS A 358 6.85 -14.12 -9.66
N GLU A 359 7.62 -14.82 -8.84
CA GLU A 359 7.79 -16.27 -8.94
C GLU A 359 6.68 -17.06 -8.25
N HIS A 360 6.24 -16.63 -7.07
CA HIS A 360 5.24 -17.35 -6.26
C HIS A 360 3.82 -16.88 -6.55
N GLY A 361 3.63 -15.60 -6.93
CA GLY A 361 2.33 -15.05 -7.33
C GLY A 361 1.75 -15.75 -8.56
N ARG A 362 2.61 -16.19 -9.50
CA ARG A 362 2.22 -17.00 -10.68
C ARG A 362 1.50 -18.30 -10.32
N TYR A 363 1.72 -18.83 -9.11
CA TYR A 363 1.18 -20.11 -8.66
C TYR A 363 0.21 -19.97 -7.48
N LYS A 364 -0.32 -18.76 -7.22
CA LYS A 364 -1.28 -18.45 -6.13
C LYS A 364 -0.85 -19.04 -4.77
N ARG A 365 0.45 -18.98 -4.49
CA ARG A 365 0.99 -19.55 -3.25
C ARG A 365 0.62 -18.66 -2.06
N GLY A 366 0.32 -19.31 -0.93
CA GLY A 366 -0.15 -18.61 0.27
C GLY A 366 0.96 -17.78 0.93
N PRO A 367 0.59 -16.80 1.78
CA PRO A 367 1.53 -15.83 2.35
C PRO A 367 2.61 -16.47 3.25
N ASP A 368 2.34 -17.65 3.81
CA ASP A 368 3.31 -18.44 4.57
C ASP A 368 4.45 -18.99 3.69
N THR A 369 4.13 -19.47 2.48
CA THR A 369 5.15 -19.98 1.56
C THR A 369 6.03 -18.89 0.98
N GLU A 370 5.44 -17.72 0.69
CA GLU A 370 6.15 -16.54 0.23
C GLU A 370 7.07 -15.99 1.33
N PHE A 371 6.60 -15.95 2.58
CA PHE A 371 7.44 -15.58 3.72
C PHE A 371 8.62 -16.54 3.91
N LYS A 372 8.40 -17.87 3.84
CA LYS A 372 9.47 -18.87 3.92
C LYS A 372 10.51 -18.69 2.80
N ALA A 373 10.07 -18.38 1.58
CA ALA A 373 10.96 -18.09 0.46
C ALA A 373 11.81 -16.84 0.74
N LEU A 374 11.20 -15.77 1.24
CA LEU A 374 11.91 -14.54 1.62
C LEU A 374 12.95 -14.79 2.70
N VAL A 375 12.64 -15.56 3.75
CA VAL A 375 13.61 -15.91 4.81
C VAL A 375 14.79 -16.69 4.24
N CYS A 376 14.55 -17.63 3.32
CA CYS A 376 15.63 -18.36 2.64
C CYS A 376 16.52 -17.41 1.81
N MET A 377 15.93 -16.49 1.04
CA MET A 377 16.69 -15.47 0.29
C MET A 377 17.52 -14.59 1.23
N ALA A 378 16.93 -14.12 2.33
CA ALA A 378 17.58 -13.25 3.28
C ALA A 378 18.79 -13.90 3.97
N LEU A 379 18.71 -15.21 4.24
CA LEU A 379 19.81 -15.99 4.79
C LEU A 379 20.91 -16.24 3.74
N ASN A 380 20.53 -16.56 2.50
CA ASN A 380 21.50 -16.73 1.40
C ASN A 380 22.28 -15.43 1.13
N GLU A 381 21.65 -14.27 1.22
CA GLU A 381 22.30 -12.96 1.07
C GLU A 381 22.96 -12.43 2.35
N GLN A 382 22.80 -13.12 3.49
CA GLN A 382 23.29 -12.66 4.80
C GLN A 382 22.71 -11.30 5.22
N ARG A 383 21.50 -10.98 4.76
CA ARG A 383 20.83 -9.68 4.97
C ARG A 383 19.61 -9.74 5.88
N LEU A 384 19.25 -10.91 6.43
CA LEU A 384 18.04 -11.08 7.26
C LEU A 384 17.89 -10.01 8.36
N VAL A 385 18.93 -9.77 9.16
CA VAL A 385 18.90 -8.74 10.21
C VAL A 385 18.72 -7.35 9.63
N SER A 386 19.44 -7.01 8.56
CA SER A 386 19.35 -5.70 7.91
C SER A 386 17.98 -5.45 7.29
N TRP A 387 17.38 -6.47 6.67
CA TRP A 387 16.06 -6.38 6.06
C TRP A 387 14.96 -6.21 7.10
N LEU A 388 15.00 -6.98 8.20
CA LEU A 388 14.05 -6.81 9.30
C LEU A 388 14.20 -5.43 9.95
N ASN A 389 15.42 -4.96 10.16
CA ASN A 389 15.68 -3.63 10.72
C ASN A 389 15.08 -2.50 9.86
N LEU A 390 15.07 -2.65 8.52
CA LEU A 390 14.42 -1.68 7.63
C LEU A 390 12.90 -1.63 7.85
N LEU A 391 12.25 -2.76 8.14
CA LEU A 391 10.83 -2.78 8.49
C LEU A 391 10.60 -2.13 9.86
N CYS A 392 11.40 -2.50 10.86
CA CYS A 392 11.28 -2.00 12.24
C CYS A 392 11.42 -0.47 12.31
N LYS A 393 12.31 0.10 11.50
CA LYS A 393 12.53 1.56 11.40
C LYS A 393 11.49 2.29 10.55
N SER A 394 10.61 1.58 9.86
CA SER A 394 9.58 2.19 9.03
C SER A 394 8.35 2.54 9.87
N GLY A 395 8.39 3.68 10.57
CA GLY A 395 7.29 4.14 11.43
C GLY A 395 5.93 4.22 10.72
N THR A 396 5.92 4.53 9.41
CA THR A 396 4.71 4.55 8.57
C THR A 396 4.05 3.17 8.40
N LEU A 397 4.78 2.08 8.68
CA LEU A 397 4.25 0.72 8.67
C LEU A 397 3.93 0.24 10.06
N ILE A 398 4.78 0.52 11.05
CA ILE A 398 4.64 0.00 12.40
C ILE A 398 3.43 0.62 13.12
N HIS A 399 3.33 1.94 13.17
CA HIS A 399 2.25 2.64 13.90
C HIS A 399 0.83 2.23 13.47
N PRO A 400 0.50 2.10 12.17
CA PRO A 400 -0.86 1.73 11.75
C PRO A 400 -1.18 0.24 11.81
N HIS A 401 -0.21 -0.66 12.03
CA HIS A 401 -0.41 -2.11 11.93
C HIS A 401 -0.06 -2.91 13.19
N TYR A 402 0.52 -2.27 14.21
CA TYR A 402 0.89 -2.94 15.46
C TYR A 402 0.18 -2.33 16.67
N GLN A 403 -0.29 -3.20 17.56
CA GLN A 403 -0.83 -2.81 18.85
C GLN A 403 0.28 -2.24 19.74
N SER A 404 -0.06 -1.31 20.64
CA SER A 404 0.90 -0.69 21.56
C SER A 404 1.57 -1.69 22.51
N TRP A 405 0.87 -2.78 22.85
CA TRP A 405 1.41 -3.87 23.66
C TRP A 405 2.25 -4.89 22.87
N SER A 406 2.38 -4.75 21.55
CA SER A 406 3.15 -5.69 20.75
C SER A 406 4.65 -5.66 21.05
N TYR A 407 5.34 -6.80 20.89
CA TYR A 407 6.79 -6.87 20.98
C TYR A 407 7.49 -5.86 20.05
N MET A 408 6.98 -5.70 18.82
CA MET A 408 7.48 -4.73 17.84
C MET A 408 7.36 -3.30 18.36
N ALA A 409 6.20 -2.90 18.90
CA ALA A 409 5.98 -1.53 19.39
C ALA A 409 6.72 -1.24 20.70
N GLN A 410 6.80 -2.21 21.63
CA GLN A 410 7.45 -2.02 22.93
C GLN A 410 8.98 -1.98 22.85
N THR A 411 9.58 -2.82 22.00
CA THR A 411 11.04 -3.07 22.01
C THR A 411 11.76 -2.64 20.73
N GLY A 412 11.02 -2.28 19.68
CA GLY A 412 11.61 -2.03 18.36
C GLY A 412 12.20 -3.28 17.71
N PHE A 413 11.87 -4.49 18.20
CA PHE A 413 12.37 -5.78 17.73
C PHE A 413 13.88 -6.04 17.97
N GLU A 414 14.56 -5.18 18.75
CA GLU A 414 16.01 -5.20 18.95
C GLU A 414 16.54 -6.53 19.53
N GLY A 415 15.81 -7.13 20.47
CA GLY A 415 16.19 -8.42 21.07
C GLY A 415 16.23 -9.55 20.03
N ALA A 416 15.21 -9.63 19.18
CA ALA A 416 15.13 -10.60 18.10
C ALA A 416 16.20 -10.37 17.03
N LEU A 417 16.50 -9.10 16.69
CA LEU A 417 17.60 -8.77 15.77
C LEU A 417 18.95 -9.25 16.33
N ARG A 418 19.18 -9.12 17.63
CA ARG A 418 20.38 -9.62 18.30
C ARG A 418 20.50 -11.14 18.25
N ILE A 419 19.39 -11.85 18.49
CA ILE A 419 19.35 -13.32 18.39
C ILE A 419 19.68 -13.74 16.95
N LEU A 420 18.99 -13.17 15.95
CA LEU A 420 19.25 -13.44 14.53
C LEU A 420 20.68 -13.06 14.09
N GLY A 421 21.29 -12.06 14.74
CA GLY A 421 22.69 -11.67 14.52
C GLY A 421 23.68 -12.82 14.69
N ARG A 422 23.36 -13.82 15.52
CA ARG A 422 24.22 -14.99 15.79
C ARG A 422 24.46 -15.86 14.55
N ILE A 423 23.57 -15.82 13.56
CA ILE A 423 23.70 -16.58 12.30
C ILE A 423 24.06 -15.71 11.10
N SER A 424 24.24 -14.39 11.28
CA SER A 424 24.46 -13.44 10.19
C SER A 424 25.76 -13.66 9.40
N HIS A 425 26.80 -14.21 10.04
CA HIS A 425 28.10 -14.48 9.43
C HIS A 425 28.14 -15.79 8.62
N LEU A 426 27.14 -16.67 8.81
CA LEU A 426 27.09 -17.96 8.14
C LEU A 426 26.63 -17.79 6.69
N LYS A 427 27.22 -18.57 5.79
CA LYS A 427 26.88 -18.57 4.36
C LYS A 427 25.93 -19.73 4.06
N PHE A 428 24.73 -19.39 3.60
CA PHE A 428 23.69 -20.35 3.28
C PHE A 428 23.55 -20.55 1.77
N ASN A 429 23.07 -21.73 1.39
CA ASN A 429 22.63 -22.03 0.02
C ASN A 429 21.35 -22.87 0.10
N LEU A 430 20.26 -22.18 0.42
CA LEU A 430 18.92 -22.73 0.67
C LEU A 430 18.04 -22.59 -0.58
N PRO A 431 17.20 -23.59 -0.90
CA PRO A 431 16.29 -23.53 -2.04
C PRO A 431 15.14 -22.56 -1.76
N VAL A 432 15.10 -21.46 -2.52
CA VAL A 432 14.05 -20.43 -2.43
C VAL A 432 12.77 -20.93 -3.10
N ASP A 433 12.92 -21.64 -4.20
CA ASP A 433 11.86 -22.10 -5.10
C ASP A 433 11.24 -23.44 -4.68
N LEU A 434 11.56 -24.03 -3.52
CA LEU A 434 11.08 -25.37 -3.13
C LEU A 434 9.56 -25.55 -3.27
N ALA A 435 8.78 -24.50 -2.97
CA ALA A 435 7.32 -24.52 -3.10
C ALA A 435 6.84 -24.46 -4.57
N VAL A 436 7.65 -23.91 -5.46
CA VAL A 436 7.31 -23.61 -6.86
C VAL A 436 7.99 -24.55 -7.85
N ARG A 437 9.10 -25.18 -7.47
CA ARG A 437 9.96 -26.02 -8.31
C ARG A 437 9.22 -27.18 -8.96
N GLN A 438 8.36 -27.87 -8.21
CA GLN A 438 7.53 -28.95 -8.77
C GLN A 438 6.56 -28.43 -9.83
N LEU A 439 6.01 -27.23 -9.66
CA LEU A 439 5.07 -26.63 -10.61
C LEU A 439 5.76 -26.05 -11.85
N LYS A 440 6.99 -25.54 -11.71
CA LYS A 440 7.85 -25.15 -12.84
C LYS A 440 8.20 -26.37 -13.69
N ASN A 441 8.68 -27.44 -13.06
CA ASN A 441 9.08 -28.67 -13.75
C ASN A 441 7.92 -29.35 -14.49
N ILE A 442 6.69 -29.28 -13.96
CA ILE A 442 5.51 -29.80 -14.65
C ILE A 442 5.24 -28.97 -15.90
N LYS A 443 5.29 -27.64 -15.82
CA LYS A 443 5.01 -26.76 -16.96
C LYS A 443 6.11 -26.79 -18.03
N ASP A 444 7.36 -27.06 -17.68
CA ASP A 444 8.45 -27.19 -18.67
C ASP A 444 8.42 -28.57 -19.37
N ALA A 445 7.64 -29.53 -18.85
CA ALA A 445 7.50 -30.89 -19.40
C ALA A 445 6.25 -31.06 -20.29
N PHE A 446 5.36 -30.06 -20.34
CA PHE A 446 4.15 -30.00 -21.17
C PHE A 446 4.22 -28.77 -22.07
#